data_AF-A0ABD6RAC5-F1
#
_entry.id   AF-A0ABD6RAC5-F1
#
_cell.length_a   1.000
_cell.length_b   1.000
_cell.length_c   1.000
_cell.angle_alpha   90.00
_cell.angle_beta   90.00
_cell.angle_gamma   90.00
#
_symmetry.space_group_name_H-M   'P 1'
#
loop_
_entity.id
_entity.type
_entity.pdbx_description
1 polymer ?
#
loop_
_entity_poly.entity_id
_entity_poly.type
_entity_poly.pdbx_seq_one_letter_code
_entity_poly.pdbx_strand_id
1 'polypeptide(L)'
;MNRAIEFYKKQEAVSSPPKIIFSGGQGSDENISEAKAMQEYAVNNGIPLENTIKEDRSTTTYQNMLFSKRIMESLKGTQYNCIFSTNNFHVFRAGLYAKIVGLNSQGIGSKTAFYYWPNAMIREYIAIFVMNRVRHSIVIAIIMGFSIIATGVNYLFF
;
A
#
# COMPACT_ATOMS: atom_id res chain seq x y z
N MET A 1 12.06 3.80 3.76
CA MET A 1 12.67 3.82 5.10
C MET A 1 13.19 5.21 5.49
N ASN A 2 14.20 5.79 4.81
CA ASN A 2 14.74 7.13 5.14
C ASN A 2 13.68 8.23 5.19
N ARG A 3 12.69 8.19 4.30
CA ARG A 3 11.59 9.17 4.30
C ARG A 3 10.73 9.13 5.55
N ALA A 4 10.51 7.94 6.13
CA ALA A 4 9.78 7.77 7.38
C ALA A 4 10.59 8.30 8.57
N ILE A 5 11.89 8.04 8.61
CA ILE A 5 12.82 8.58 9.63
C ILE A 5 12.89 10.11 9.54
N GLU A 6 12.99 10.67 8.34
CA GLU A 6 12.98 12.12 8.12
C GLU A 6 11.68 12.76 8.61
N PHE A 7 10.54 12.12 8.31
CA PHE A 7 9.24 12.58 8.79
C PHE A 7 9.14 12.53 10.31
N TYR A 8 9.59 11.44 10.94
CA TYR A 8 9.66 11.32 12.39
C TYR A 8 10.46 12.45 13.01
N LYS A 9 11.69 12.70 12.54
CA LYS A 9 12.59 13.73 13.09
C LYS A 9 12.01 15.14 12.92
N LYS A 10 11.38 15.42 11.78
CA LYS A 10 10.66 16.68 11.55
C LYS A 10 9.52 16.86 12.54
N GLN A 11 8.80 15.80 12.85
CA GLN A 11 7.66 15.89 13.75
C GLN A 11 8.06 15.96 15.21
N GLU A 12 9.12 15.27 15.61
CA GLU A 12 9.76 15.39 16.93
C GLU A 12 10.26 16.83 17.20
N ALA A 13 10.72 17.54 16.17
CA ALA A 13 11.17 18.93 16.31
C ALA A 13 10.04 19.94 16.48
N VAL A 14 8.80 19.60 16.12
CA VAL A 14 7.64 20.53 16.12
C VAL A 14 6.60 20.14 17.17
N SER A 15 6.40 18.85 17.44
CA SER A 15 5.43 18.34 18.41
C SER A 15 5.87 16.98 19.00
N SER A 16 4.92 16.20 19.51
CA SER A 16 5.19 14.85 20.03
C SER A 16 5.65 13.89 18.92
N PRO A 17 6.67 13.05 19.17
CA PRO A 17 7.13 12.06 18.20
C PRO A 17 6.02 11.05 17.86
N PRO A 18 5.84 10.70 16.57
CA PRO A 18 4.89 9.68 16.17
C PRO A 18 5.44 8.28 16.48
N LYS A 19 4.54 7.30 16.69
CA LYS A 19 4.93 5.89 16.63
C LYS A 19 5.06 5.46 15.17
N ILE A 20 6.11 4.70 14.86
CA ILE A 20 6.36 4.13 13.52
C ILE A 20 6.01 2.64 13.56
N ILE A 21 5.13 2.21 12.66
CA ILE A 21 4.82 0.79 12.46
C ILE A 21 5.58 0.33 11.21
N PHE A 22 6.49 -0.63 11.39
CA PHE A 22 7.17 -1.32 10.30
C PHE A 22 6.38 -2.57 9.95
N SER A 23 5.80 -2.60 8.75
CA SER A 23 4.90 -3.67 8.31
C SER A 23 5.49 -4.39 7.09
N GLY A 24 5.70 -5.69 7.26
CA GLY A 24 6.25 -6.59 6.26
C GLY A 24 6.68 -7.92 6.88
N GLY A 25 6.15 -9.02 6.36
CA GLY A 25 6.43 -10.37 6.80
C GLY A 25 7.81 -10.87 6.37
N GLN A 26 7.99 -12.19 6.48
CA GLN A 26 9.23 -12.87 6.11
C GLN A 26 9.04 -13.62 4.79
N GLY A 27 9.90 -13.34 3.81
CA GLY A 27 9.98 -14.15 2.59
C GLY A 27 10.49 -15.57 2.89
N SER A 28 10.14 -16.54 2.03
CA SER A 28 10.63 -17.93 2.17
C SER A 28 12.15 -18.04 2.17
N ASP A 29 12.81 -17.09 1.51
CA ASP A 29 14.25 -17.09 1.26
C ASP A 29 15.00 -16.12 2.20
N GLU A 30 14.32 -15.55 3.20
CA GLU A 30 14.85 -14.53 4.10
C GLU A 30 15.01 -15.05 5.52
N ASN A 31 16.10 -14.66 6.20
CA ASN A 31 16.38 -15.06 7.59
C ASN A 31 15.61 -14.26 8.64
N ILE A 32 15.13 -13.06 8.28
CA ILE A 32 14.39 -12.15 9.14
C ILE A 32 13.26 -11.51 8.34
N SER A 33 12.19 -11.08 9.01
CA SER A 33 11.12 -10.33 8.36
C SER A 33 11.58 -8.94 7.91
N GLU A 34 10.97 -8.43 6.84
CA GLU A 34 11.18 -7.06 6.38
C GLU A 34 10.90 -6.05 7.50
N ALA A 35 9.85 -6.27 8.30
CA ALA A 35 9.52 -5.43 9.44
C ALA A 35 10.65 -5.38 10.48
N LYS A 36 11.29 -6.52 10.78
CA LYS A 36 12.44 -6.57 11.69
C LYS A 36 13.63 -5.81 11.12
N ALA A 37 13.98 -6.08 9.86
CA ALA A 37 15.09 -5.38 9.19
C ALA A 37 14.88 -3.86 9.16
N MET A 38 13.66 -3.41 8.89
CA MET A 38 13.33 -1.98 8.88
C MET A 38 13.39 -1.35 10.28
N GLN A 39 12.93 -2.06 11.30
CA GLN A 39 12.99 -1.57 12.70
C GLN A 39 14.44 -1.43 13.16
N GLU A 40 15.28 -2.44 12.95
CA GLU A 40 16.69 -2.41 13.31
C GLU A 40 17.43 -1.25 12.62
N TYR A 41 17.18 -1.05 11.32
CA TYR A 41 17.73 0.09 10.60
C TYR A 41 17.29 1.42 11.21
N ALA A 42 16.01 1.59 11.54
CA ALA A 42 15.50 2.84 12.12
C ALA A 42 16.10 3.12 13.50
N VAL A 43 16.23 2.11 14.35
CA VAL A 43 16.86 2.21 15.67
C VAL A 43 18.33 2.59 15.54
N ASN A 44 19.07 1.95 14.64
CA ASN A 44 20.47 2.29 14.35
C ASN A 44 20.64 3.72 13.79
N ASN A 45 19.57 4.33 13.26
CA ASN A 45 19.55 5.70 12.77
C ASN A 45 18.99 6.72 13.79
N GLY A 46 18.86 6.31 15.05
CA GLY A 46 18.52 7.17 16.19
C GLY A 46 17.03 7.28 16.49
N ILE A 47 16.19 6.37 15.97
CA ILE A 47 14.78 6.29 16.39
C ILE A 47 14.68 5.48 17.69
N PRO A 48 14.07 6.00 18.76
CA PRO A 48 13.90 5.25 20.01
C PRO A 48 13.05 3.99 19.82
N LEU A 49 13.46 2.86 20.39
CA LEU A 49 12.80 1.56 20.21
C LEU A 49 11.34 1.59 20.68
N GLU A 50 11.05 2.31 21.75
CA GLU A 50 9.71 2.53 22.33
C GLU A 50 8.72 3.24 21.38
N ASN A 51 9.25 3.96 20.38
CA ASN A 51 8.48 4.61 19.34
C ASN A 51 8.33 3.74 18.08
N THR A 52 8.86 2.53 18.10
CA THR A 52 8.76 1.58 16.99
C THR A 52 7.83 0.42 17.33
N ILE A 53 7.11 -0.07 16.33
CA ILE A 53 6.28 -1.27 16.43
C ILE A 53 6.56 -2.11 15.19
N LYS A 54 6.71 -3.42 15.40
CA LYS A 54 6.94 -4.40 14.35
C LYS A 54 5.63 -5.14 14.02
N GLU A 55 5.30 -5.22 12.74
CA GLU A 55 4.21 -6.03 12.21
C GLU A 55 4.80 -6.97 11.15
N ASP A 56 5.06 -8.23 11.53
CA ASP A 56 5.82 -9.21 10.74
C ASP A 56 4.98 -10.36 10.19
N ARG A 57 3.67 -10.18 10.05
CA ARG A 57 2.74 -11.22 9.57
C ARG A 57 2.20 -10.98 8.17
N SER A 58 2.30 -9.76 7.66
CA SER A 58 1.75 -9.40 6.36
C SER A 58 2.58 -9.94 5.21
N THR A 59 1.93 -10.50 4.19
CA THR A 59 2.58 -11.01 2.96
C THR A 59 2.12 -10.26 1.71
N THR A 60 1.21 -9.29 1.86
CA THR A 60 0.63 -8.51 0.76
C THR A 60 0.41 -7.07 1.19
N THR A 61 0.48 -6.12 0.25
CA THR A 61 0.20 -4.70 0.52
C THR A 61 -1.17 -4.49 1.18
N TYR A 62 -2.18 -5.29 0.83
CA TYR A 62 -3.49 -5.28 1.50
C TYR A 62 -3.38 -5.62 2.98
N GLN A 63 -2.68 -6.71 3.30
CA GLN A 63 -2.43 -7.12 4.68
C GLN A 63 -1.58 -6.11 5.45
N ASN A 64 -0.58 -5.49 4.81
CA ASN A 64 0.22 -4.43 5.46
C ASN A 64 -0.70 -3.31 5.98
N MET A 65 -1.61 -2.83 5.13
CA MET A 65 -2.57 -1.79 5.51
C MET A 65 -3.56 -2.26 6.58
N LEU A 66 -4.13 -3.46 6.41
CA LEU A 66 -5.12 -4.01 7.34
C LEU A 66 -4.54 -4.27 8.74
N PHE A 67 -3.36 -4.87 8.81
CA PHE A 67 -2.73 -5.24 10.08
C PHE A 67 -2.18 -4.00 10.78
N SER A 68 -1.57 -3.07 10.05
CA SER A 68 -1.16 -1.77 10.61
C SER A 68 -2.36 -1.00 11.16
N LYS A 69 -3.50 -0.99 10.44
CA LYS A 69 -4.75 -0.38 10.93
C LYS A 69 -5.19 -0.99 12.26
N ARG A 70 -5.25 -2.32 12.36
CA ARG A 70 -5.63 -3.02 13.60
C ARG A 70 -4.73 -2.69 14.78
N ILE A 71 -3.42 -2.54 14.54
CA ILE A 71 -2.46 -2.13 15.57
C ILE A 71 -2.73 -0.69 16.02
N MET A 72 -2.95 0.25 15.09
CA MET A 72 -3.27 1.64 15.45
C MET A 72 -4.58 1.72 16.24
N GLU A 73 -5.60 0.96 15.82
CA GLU A 73 -6.89 0.91 16.50
C GLU A 73 -6.81 0.31 17.90
N SER A 74 -5.96 -0.69 18.12
CA SER A 74 -5.78 -1.24 19.48
C SER A 74 -5.04 -0.29 20.41
N LEU A 75 -4.27 0.66 19.89
CA LEU A 75 -3.47 1.60 20.68
C LEU A 75 -4.19 2.92 20.95
N LYS A 76 -4.97 3.42 19.99
CA LYS A 76 -5.57 4.76 20.02
C LYS A 76 -7.07 4.79 19.71
N GLY A 77 -7.71 3.63 19.53
CA GLY A 77 -9.09 3.57 19.06
C GLY A 77 -9.20 4.08 17.61
N THR A 78 -10.33 4.69 17.26
CA THR A 78 -10.58 5.16 15.88
C THR A 78 -10.10 6.58 15.60
N GLN A 79 -9.62 7.29 16.62
CA GLN A 79 -9.14 8.67 16.48
C GLN A 79 -7.61 8.70 16.38
N TYR A 80 -7.12 8.65 15.14
CA TYR A 80 -5.70 8.80 14.85
C TYR A 80 -5.46 9.45 13.49
N ASN A 81 -4.32 10.13 13.36
CA ASN A 81 -3.79 10.57 12.07
C ASN A 81 -2.71 9.57 11.64
N CYS A 82 -2.81 9.09 10.40
CA CYS A 82 -1.89 8.09 9.86
C CYS A 82 -1.25 8.58 8.56
N ILE A 83 0.04 8.30 8.41
CA ILE A 83 0.78 8.45 7.15
C ILE A 83 1.49 7.13 6.89
N PHE A 84 1.43 6.64 5.66
CA PHE A 84 2.23 5.49 5.22
C PHE A 84 3.37 5.96 4.32
N SER A 85 4.53 5.30 4.39
CA SER A 85 5.67 5.60 3.53
C SER A 85 6.03 4.39 2.68
N THR A 86 6.19 4.59 1.37
CA THR A 86 6.65 3.56 0.42
C THR A 86 7.40 4.20 -0.75
N ASN A 87 7.77 3.43 -1.77
CA ASN A 87 8.43 3.93 -2.98
C ASN A 87 7.47 4.72 -3.88
N ASN A 88 7.97 5.74 -4.58
CA ASN A 88 7.16 6.65 -5.41
C ASN A 88 6.20 5.93 -6.39
N PHE A 89 6.67 4.89 -7.08
CA PHE A 89 5.84 4.14 -8.03
C PHE A 89 4.72 3.31 -7.35
N HIS A 90 4.89 2.97 -6.07
CA HIS A 90 3.99 2.09 -5.33
C HIS A 90 2.97 2.86 -4.47
N VAL A 91 3.20 4.16 -4.21
CA VAL A 91 2.33 4.98 -3.33
C VAL A 91 0.88 4.94 -3.77
N PHE A 92 0.61 5.01 -5.08
CA PHE A 92 -0.75 5.03 -5.59
C PHE A 92 -1.50 3.72 -5.29
N ARG A 93 -0.92 2.57 -5.65
CA ARG A 93 -1.53 1.25 -5.39
C ARG A 93 -1.68 0.98 -3.90
N ALA A 94 -0.67 1.31 -3.10
CA ALA A 94 -0.74 1.23 -1.65
C ALA A 94 -1.88 2.09 -1.08
N GLY A 95 -2.07 3.30 -1.61
CA GLY A 95 -3.19 4.18 -1.26
C GLY A 95 -4.56 3.61 -1.61
N LEU A 96 -4.69 2.91 -2.73
CA LEU A 96 -5.94 2.20 -3.07
C LEU A 96 -6.25 1.11 -2.04
N TYR A 97 -5.26 0.33 -1.61
CA TYR A 97 -5.45 -0.68 -0.56
C TYR A 97 -5.78 -0.05 0.79
N ALA A 98 -5.14 1.05 1.16
CA ALA A 98 -5.47 1.81 2.37
C ALA A 98 -6.95 2.23 2.35
N LYS A 99 -7.45 2.73 1.22
CA LYS A 99 -8.87 3.06 1.04
C LYS A 99 -9.79 1.84 1.15
N ILE A 100 -9.42 0.70 0.54
CA ILE A 100 -10.21 -0.55 0.60
C ILE A 100 -10.36 -1.03 2.04
N VAL A 101 -9.31 -0.97 2.86
CA VAL A 101 -9.39 -1.37 4.28
C VAL A 101 -9.99 -0.30 5.19
N GLY A 102 -10.41 0.85 4.63
CA GLY A 102 -10.92 1.99 5.38
C GLY A 102 -9.89 2.63 6.31
N LEU A 103 -8.62 2.62 5.93
CA LEU A 103 -7.55 3.33 6.63
C LEU A 103 -7.46 4.75 6.08
N ASN A 104 -7.82 5.74 6.89
CA ASN A 104 -7.66 7.15 6.53
C ASN A 104 -6.20 7.57 6.72
N SER A 105 -5.40 7.37 5.67
CA SER A 105 -3.96 7.65 5.69
C SER A 105 -3.49 8.36 4.44
N GLN A 106 -2.54 9.28 4.59
CA GLN A 106 -1.85 9.90 3.47
C GLN A 106 -0.57 9.12 3.11
N GLY A 107 -0.24 9.05 1.82
CA GLY A 107 0.94 8.34 1.33
C GLY A 107 2.10 9.28 1.05
N ILE A 108 3.29 8.99 1.60
CA ILE A 108 4.54 9.69 1.27
C ILE A 108 5.50 8.78 0.50
N GLY A 109 5.85 9.21 -0.71
CA GLY A 109 6.78 8.51 -1.57
C GLY A 109 8.25 8.77 -1.21
N SER A 110 9.05 7.71 -1.27
CA SER A 110 10.51 7.76 -1.26
C SER A 110 11.04 7.74 -2.69
N LYS A 111 12.08 8.54 -2.96
CA LYS A 111 12.73 8.60 -4.28
C LYS A 111 13.11 7.19 -4.74
N THR A 112 12.70 6.85 -5.96
CA THR A 112 13.10 5.62 -6.65
C THR A 112 14.14 5.96 -7.71
N ALA A 113 15.13 5.08 -7.92
CA ALA A 113 16.09 5.24 -9.00
C ALA A 113 15.39 5.27 -10.38
N PHE A 114 15.72 6.26 -11.21
CA PHE A 114 14.99 6.54 -12.45
C PHE A 114 15.02 5.37 -13.44
N TYR A 115 16.12 4.60 -13.51
CA TYR A 115 16.24 3.46 -14.42
C TYR A 115 15.27 2.30 -14.09
N TYR A 116 14.87 2.15 -12.82
CA TYR A 116 13.91 1.13 -12.39
C TYR A 116 12.46 1.58 -12.55
N TRP A 117 12.24 2.91 -12.64
CA TRP A 117 10.92 3.52 -12.58
C TRP A 117 9.99 3.11 -13.73
N PRO A 118 10.38 3.08 -15.02
CA PRO A 118 9.47 2.71 -16.11
C PRO A 118 8.91 1.29 -15.96
N ASN A 119 9.78 0.30 -15.70
CA ASN A 119 9.38 -1.08 -15.53
C ASN A 119 8.50 -1.28 -14.29
N ALA A 120 8.83 -0.60 -13.18
CA ALA A 120 8.03 -0.63 -11.98
C ALA A 120 6.62 -0.03 -12.22
N MET A 121 6.52 1.09 -12.94
CA MET A 121 5.24 1.72 -13.26
C MET A 121 4.35 0.84 -14.15
N ILE A 122 4.91 0.15 -15.15
CA ILE A 122 4.15 -0.80 -15.97
C ILE A 122 3.58 -1.93 -15.11
N ARG A 123 4.41 -2.50 -14.23
CA ARG A 123 3.98 -3.55 -13.29
C ARG A 123 2.86 -3.07 -12.36
N GLU A 124 2.99 -1.87 -11.83
CA GLU A 124 1.97 -1.26 -10.97
C GLU A 124 0.66 -1.01 -11.73
N TYR A 125 0.74 -0.54 -12.98
CA TYR A 125 -0.43 -0.37 -13.85
C TYR A 125 -1.16 -1.70 -14.09
N ILE A 126 -0.43 -2.75 -14.46
CA ILE A 126 -0.99 -4.10 -14.64
C ILE A 126 -1.62 -4.59 -13.32
N ALA A 127 -0.97 -4.37 -12.18
CA ALA A 127 -1.51 -4.76 -10.89
C ALA A 127 -2.84 -4.04 -10.55
N ILE A 128 -2.96 -2.76 -10.89
CA ILE A 128 -4.20 -1.98 -10.69
C ILE A 128 -5.32 -2.48 -11.61
N PHE A 129 -4.99 -2.82 -12.86
CA PHE A 129 -5.92 -3.43 -13.79
C PHE A 129 -6.44 -4.77 -13.27
N VAL A 130 -5.53 -5.65 -12.83
CA VAL A 130 -5.88 -6.96 -12.25
C VAL A 130 -6.69 -6.81 -10.96
N MET A 131 -6.42 -5.79 -10.14
CA MET A 131 -7.19 -5.51 -8.92
C MET A 131 -8.67 -5.28 -9.20
N ASN A 132 -9.01 -4.74 -10.38
CA ASN A 132 -10.39 -4.51 -10.82
C ASN A 132 -10.86 -5.52 -11.87
N ARG A 133 -10.16 -6.66 -12.04
CA ARG A 133 -10.44 -7.64 -13.11
C ARG A 133 -11.92 -8.02 -13.22
N VAL A 134 -12.61 -8.20 -12.09
CA VAL A 134 -14.03 -8.56 -12.07
C VAL A 134 -14.90 -7.44 -12.65
N ARG A 135 -14.63 -6.18 -12.29
CA ARG A 135 -15.36 -5.02 -12.86
C ARG A 135 -15.11 -4.90 -14.35
N HIS A 136 -13.86 -5.09 -14.79
CA HIS A 136 -13.52 -5.08 -16.22
C HIS A 136 -14.22 -6.22 -16.97
N SER A 137 -14.21 -7.44 -16.42
CA SER A 137 -14.93 -8.58 -17.01
C SER A 137 -16.43 -8.34 -17.13
N ILE A 138 -17.06 -7.73 -16.13
CA ILE A 138 -18.49 -7.37 -16.16
C ILE A 138 -18.78 -6.36 -17.28
N VAL A 139 -18.01 -5.27 -17.35
CA VAL A 139 -18.20 -4.24 -18.39
C VAL A 139 -18.01 -4.82 -19.79
N ILE A 140 -16.99 -5.64 -19.99
CA ILE A 140 -16.72 -6.32 -21.26
C ILE A 140 -17.88 -7.25 -21.63
N ALA A 141 -18.40 -8.04 -20.68
CA ALA A 141 -19.54 -8.92 -20.91
C ALA A 141 -20.81 -8.14 -21.28
N ILE A 142 -21.07 -7.00 -20.65
CA ILE A 142 -22.22 -6.13 -20.98
C ILE A 142 -22.10 -5.58 -22.40
N ILE A 143 -20.92 -5.07 -22.78
CA ILE A 143 -20.68 -4.53 -24.13
C ILE A 143 -20.86 -5.63 -25.17
N MET A 144 -20.25 -6.80 -24.97
CA MET A 144 -20.40 -7.93 -25.90
C MET A 144 -21.84 -8.40 -26.00
N GLY A 145 -22.56 -8.50 -24.87
CA GLY A 145 -23.98 -8.85 -24.85
C GLY A 145 -24.82 -7.88 -25.67
N PHE A 146 -24.61 -6.57 -25.49
CA PHE A 146 -25.30 -5.54 -26.27
C PHE A 146 -24.99 -5.64 -27.77
N SER A 147 -23.71 -5.85 -28.13
CA SER A 147 -23.30 -6.03 -29.53
C SER A 147 -23.96 -7.25 -30.17
N ILE A 148 -24.00 -8.39 -29.48
CA ILE A 148 -24.63 -9.63 -29.98
C ILE A 148 -26.13 -9.40 -30.21
N ILE A 149 -26.82 -8.75 -29.27
CA ILE A 149 -28.25 -8.43 -29.41
C ILE A 149 -28.48 -7.51 -30.61
N ALA A 150 -27.69 -6.44 -30.74
CA ALA A 150 -27.81 -5.51 -31.86
C ALA A 150 -27.59 -6.18 -33.22
N THR A 151 -26.60 -7.07 -33.33
CA THR A 151 -26.35 -7.86 -34.53
C THR A 151 -27.49 -8.84 -34.82
N GLY A 152 -28.01 -9.53 -33.79
CA GLY A 152 -29.14 -10.46 -33.95
C GLY A 152 -30.43 -9.77 -34.39
N VAL A 153 -30.73 -8.59 -33.83
CA VAL A 153 -31.84 -7.74 -34.28
C VAL A 153 -31.64 -7.34 -35.73
N ASN A 154 -30.45 -6.86 -36.10
CA ASN A 154 -30.18 -6.46 -37.48
C ASN A 154 -30.40 -7.63 -38.45
N TYR A 155 -29.91 -8.83 -38.13
CA TYR A 155 -30.10 -10.03 -38.95
C TYR A 155 -31.56 -10.52 -39.06
N LEU A 156 -32.39 -10.27 -38.05
CA LEU A 156 -33.78 -10.71 -38.04
C LEU A 156 -34.75 -9.72 -38.71
N PHE A 157 -34.38 -8.44 -38.78
CA PHE A 157 -35.25 -7.37 -39.27
C PHE A 157 -34.80 -6.72 -40.59
N PHE A 158 -33.62 -7.08 -41.11
CA PHE A 158 -33.07 -6.66 -42.42
C PHE A 158 -32.47 -7.84 -43.16
#